data_AF-A0A7Z9WHI0-F1
#
_entry.id   AF-A0A7Z9WHI0-F1
#
_cell.length_a   1.000
_cell.length_b   1.000
_cell.length_c   1.000
_cell.angle_alpha   90.00
_cell.angle_beta   90.00
_cell.angle_gamma   90.00
#
_symmetry.space_group_name_H-M   'P 1'
#
loop_
_entity.id
_entity.type
_entity.pdbx_description
1 polymer ?
#
loop_
_entity_poly.entity_id
_entity_poly.type
_entity_poly.pdbx_seq_one_letter_code
_entity_poly.pdbx_strand_id
1 'polypeptide(L)' 'MARKALLVGINDYKGVSDLRGCVNDILDMHFSLRSLFNFQTREIRVLTDSRATKANIIHRLKWLVDLKIGTHP' A
#
# COMPACT_ATOMS: atom_id res chain seq x y z
N MET A 1 -6.13 5.68 -17.94
CA MET A 1 -5.44 4.72 -17.05
C MET A 1 -5.91 4.92 -15.63
N ALA A 2 -6.25 3.85 -14.90
CA ALA A 2 -6.55 3.95 -13.47
C ALA A 2 -5.24 4.08 -12.68
N ARG A 3 -5.15 5.07 -11.78
CA ARG A 3 -4.01 5.21 -10.87
C ARG A 3 -4.16 4.20 -9.74
N LYS A 4 -3.08 3.54 -9.35
CA LYS A 4 -3.06 2.57 -8.24
C LYS A 4 -1.77 2.76 -7.44
N ALA A 5 -1.87 2.68 -6.12
CA ALA A 5 -0.73 2.69 -5.21
C ALA A 5 -0.87 1.58 -4.16
N LEU A 6 0.25 0.96 -3.83
CA LEU A 6 0.37 0.03 -2.71
C LEU A 6 1.44 0.57 -1.75
N LEU A 7 1.05 0.80 -0.51
CA LEU A 7 1.92 1.21 0.58
C LEU A 7 2.05 0.06 1.59
N VAL A 8 3.29 -0.29 1.94
CA VAL A 8 3.59 -1.37 2.88
C VAL A 8 4.60 -0.84 3.89
N GLY A 9 4.23 -0.79 5.17
CA GLY A 9 5.10 -0.34 6.26
C GLY A 9 5.08 -1.36 7.39
N ILE A 10 6.24 -1.85 7.82
CA ILE A 10 6.35 -2.90 8.85
C ILE A 10 7.28 -2.38 9.93
N ASN A 11 6.77 -2.25 11.15
CA ASN A 11 7.55 -1.93 12.35
C ASN A 11 7.80 -3.19 13.19
N ASP A 12 6.78 -4.03 13.34
CA ASP A 12 6.82 -5.26 14.14
C ASP A 12 7.44 -6.43 13.35
N TYR A 13 8.74 -6.67 13.56
CA TYR A 13 9.47 -7.77 12.92
C TYR A 13 9.74 -8.89 13.92
N LYS A 14 9.29 -10.10 13.59
CA LYS A 14 9.59 -11.28 14.40
C LYS A 14 11.08 -11.66 14.31
N GLY A 15 11.71 -11.83 15.47
CA GLY A 15 13.09 -12.32 15.57
C GLY A 15 14.17 -11.23 15.53
N VAL A 16 13.77 -9.96 15.45
CA VAL A 16 14.66 -8.79 15.58
C VAL A 16 13.93 -7.69 16.37
N SER A 17 14.64 -6.62 16.72
CA SER A 17 14.01 -5.47 17.37
C SER A 17 13.06 -4.73 16.43
N ASP A 18 11.96 -4.21 16.98
CA ASP A 18 11.00 -3.40 16.24
C ASP A 18 11.62 -2.12 15.67
N LEU A 19 11.15 -1.73 14.48
CA LEU A 19 11.40 -0.41 13.91
C LEU A 19 10.36 0.59 14.41
N ARG A 20 10.65 1.89 14.30
CA ARG A 20 9.79 2.97 14.83
C ARG A 20 9.39 4.03 13.79
N GLY A 21 9.59 3.75 12.50
CA GLY A 21 9.43 4.74 11.43
C GLY A 21 8.55 4.31 10.26
N CYS A 22 8.54 3.03 9.90
CA CYS A 22 7.97 2.58 8.64
C CYS A 22 6.46 2.81 8.53
N VAL A 23 5.73 2.78 9.65
CA VAL A 23 4.31 3.14 9.68
C VAL A 23 4.11 4.65 9.50
N ASN A 24 4.99 5.50 10.03
CA ASN A 24 4.92 6.95 9.81
C ASN A 24 5.26 7.29 8.36
N ASP A 25 6.29 6.66 7.79
CA ASP A 25 6.70 6.86 6.39
C ASP A 25 5.53 6.62 5.42
N ILE A 26 4.75 5.56 5.62
CA ILE A 26 3.59 5.28 4.77
C ILE A 26 2.41 6.23 5.01
N LEU A 27 2.26 6.80 6.21
CA LEU A 27 1.22 7.80 6.49
C LEU A 27 1.52 9.10 5.76
N ASP A 28 2.78 9.53 5.79
CA ASP A 28 3.25 10.72 5.06
C ASP A 28 3.13 10.52 3.54
N MET A 29 3.47 9.33 3.05
CA MET A 29 3.27 8.97 1.64
C MET A 29 1.80 8.90 1.27
N HIS A 30 0.95 8.35 2.12
CA HIS A 30 -0.50 8.31 1.89
C HIS A 30 -1.09 9.72 1.80
N PHE A 31 -0.68 10.62 2.70
CA PHE A 31 -1.07 12.03 2.65
C PHE A 31 -0.57 12.69 1.36
N SER A 32 0.70 12.53 1.02
CA SER A 32 1.30 13.10 -0.19
C SER A 32 0.60 12.64 -1.47
N LEU A 33 0.31 11.33 -1.59
CA LEU A 33 -0.44 10.78 -2.73
C LEU A 33 -1.83 11.39 -2.89
N ARG A 34 -2.53 11.64 -1.79
CA ARG A 34 -3.87 12.23 -1.82
C ARG A 34 -3.84 13.73 -2.08
N SER A 35 -2.99 14.46 -1.37
CA SER A 35 -2.97 15.92 -1.34
C SER A 35 -2.22 16.52 -2.53
N LEU A 36 -1.15 15.89 -3.00
CA LEU A 36 -0.30 16.43 -4.07
C LEU A 36 -0.60 15.78 -5.43
N PHE A 37 -1.05 14.53 -5.43
CA PHE A 37 -1.23 13.75 -6.67
C PHE A 37 -2.69 13.32 -6.92
N ASN A 38 -3.65 13.80 -6.11
CA ASN A 38 -5.08 13.57 -6.28
C ASN A 38 -5.48 12.08 -6.36
N PHE A 39 -4.75 11.19 -5.68
CA PHE A 39 -5.19 9.81 -5.52
C PHE A 39 -6.45 9.73 -4.67
N GLN A 40 -7.40 8.92 -5.11
CA GLN A 40 -8.59 8.58 -4.33
C GLN A 40 -8.27 7.47 -3.33
N THR A 41 -8.96 7.43 -2.19
CA THR A 41 -8.75 6.36 -1.19
C THR A 41 -8.95 4.95 -1.79
N ARG A 42 -9.86 4.80 -2.75
CA ARG A 42 -10.09 3.51 -3.45
C ARG A 42 -8.92 3.05 -4.33
N GLU A 43 -8.05 3.98 -4.72
CA GLU A 43 -6.86 3.79 -5.56
C GLU A 43 -5.62 3.46 -4.73
N ILE A 44 -5.69 3.54 -3.40
CA ILE A 44 -4.56 3.27 -2.51
C ILE A 44 -4.87 2.04 -1.67
N ARG A 45 -3.92 1.11 -1.57
CA ARG A 45 -3.96 -0.02 -0.64
C ARG A 45 -2.82 0.10 0.35
N VAL A 46 -3.11 -0.18 1.61
CA VAL A 46 -2.17 -0.06 2.72
C VAL A 46 -2.09 -1.39 3.47
N LEU A 47 -0.88 -1.85 3.76
CA LEU A 47 -0.61 -2.98 4.65
C LEU A 47 0.38 -2.54 5.73
N THR A 48 0.07 -2.88 6.99
CA THR A 48 0.93 -2.59 8.14
C THR A 48 1.14 -3.81 9.01
N ASP A 49 2.34 -3.93 9.56
CA ASP A 49 2.71 -4.88 10.63
C ASP A 49 2.16 -6.29 10.38
N SER A 50 1.37 -6.83 11.31
CA SER A 50 0.76 -8.17 11.23
C SER A 50 -0.11 -8.40 9.99
N ARG A 51 -0.59 -7.34 9.33
CA ARG A 51 -1.34 -7.44 8.06
C ARG A 51 -0.43 -7.50 6.85
N ALA A 52 0.81 -7.04 6.95
CA ALA A 52 1.83 -7.10 5.90
C ALA A 52 2.45 -8.49 5.76
N THR A 53 1.62 -9.54 5.81
CA THR A 53 2.07 -10.91 5.56
C THR A 53 2.49 -11.09 4.11
N LYS A 54 3.38 -12.05 3.84
CA LYS A 54 3.78 -12.42 2.46
C LYS A 54 2.56 -12.64 1.55
N ALA A 55 1.56 -13.38 2.03
CA ALA A 55 0.35 -13.65 1.27
C ALA A 55 -0.41 -12.36 0.90
N ASN A 56 -0.57 -11.45 1.86
CA ASN A 56 -1.25 -10.18 1.64
C ASN A 56 -0.46 -9.25 0.71
N ILE A 57 0.86 -9.14 0.89
CA ILE A 57 1.74 -8.34 0.02
C ILE A 57 1.63 -8.84 -1.43
N ILE A 58 1.78 -10.15 -1.65
CA ILE A 58 1.66 -10.74 -2.99
C ILE A 58 0.27 -10.52 -3.58
N HIS A 59 -0.80 -10.70 -2.78
CA HIS A 59 -2.16 -10.44 -3.24
C HIS A 59 -2.35 -8.98 -3.67
N ARG A 60 -1.80 -8.01 -2.93
CA ARG A 60 -1.89 -6.59 -3.27
C ARG A 60 -1.01 -6.20 -4.45
N LEU A 61 0.17 -6.81 -4.60
CA LEU A 61 1.01 -6.62 -5.79
C LEU A 61 0.30 -7.11 -7.06
N LYS A 62 -0.37 -8.27 -7.01
CA LYS A 62 -1.22 -8.74 -8.11
C LYS A 62 -2.30 -7.73 -8.46
N TRP A 63 -3.00 -7.17 -7.48
CA TRP A 63 -3.98 -6.10 -7.70
C TRP A 63 -3.36 -4.83 -8.32
N LEU A 64 -2.14 -4.47 -7.93
CA LEU A 64 -1.43 -3.28 -8.41
C LEU A 64 -1.12 -3.40 -9.90
N VAL A 65 -0.62 -4.56 -10.33
CA VAL A 65 -0.22 -4.82 -11.73
C VAL A 65 -1.36 -5.33 -12.62
N ASP A 66 -2.50 -5.71 -12.03
CA ASP A 66 -3.68 -6.12 -12.78
C ASP A 66 -4.18 -4.96 -13.64
N LEU A 67 -3.84 -5.03 -14.93
CA LEU A 67 -4.38 -4.15 -15.95
C LEU A 67 -5.79 -4.63 -16.25
N LYS A 68 -6.77 -4.17 -15.47
CA LYS A 68 -8.15 -4.14 -15.99
C LYS A 68 -8.18 -3.16 -17.16
N ILE A 69 -7.90 -3.69 -18.36
CA ILE A 69 -8.26 -3.08 -19.64
C ILE A 69 -9.75 -2.79 -19.51
N GLY A 70 -10.14 -1.53 -19.73
CA GLY A 70 -11.48 -1.05 -19.42
C GLY A 70 -12.57 -1.92 -20.05
N THR A 71 -13.20 -2.76 -19.25
CA THR A 71 -14.56 -3.24 -19.49
C THR A 71 -15.45 -2.45 -18.54
N HIS A 72 -15.75 -1.22 -18.94
CA HIS A 72 -17.04 -0.65 -18.58
C HIS A 72 -18.09 -1.41 -19.42
N PRO A 73 -19.23 -1.84 -18.85
CA PRO A 73 -20.42 -2.07 -19.67
C PRO A 73 -20.81 -0.79 -20.41
#